data_AF-A8I9A0-F1
#
_entry.id   AF-A8I9A0-F1
#
_cell.length_a   1.000
_cell.length_b   1.000
_cell.length_c   1.000
_cell.angle_alpha   90.00
_cell.angle_beta   90.00
_cell.angle_gamma   90.00
#
_symmetry.space_group_name_H-M   'P 1'
#
loop_
_entity.id
_entity.type
_entity.pdbx_description
1 polymer ?
#
loop_
_entity_poly.entity_id
_entity_poly.type
_entity_poly.pdbx_seq_one_letter_code
_entity_poly.pdbx_strand_id
1 'polypeptide(L)'
;MRHRYFTSLAAIGGLAGLLAAEPAADSVASDTVPQAHTAPRAGLYVDVTVADACKAFLPEITRGLAAVGVTKPPPCPSRSGVVVHQPERNQFFLRDSVKATTDGKERIIAFSVTATYRIDDSGHPIWTEVQFRCEQ
;
A
#
# COMPACT_ATOMS: atom_id res chain seq x y z
N MET A 1 37.40 -0.11 -69.56
CA MET A 1 36.45 0.68 -70.37
C MET A 1 35.74 1.62 -69.39
N ARG A 2 36.22 2.82 -69.04
CA ARG A 2 36.26 4.14 -69.73
C ARG A 2 34.91 4.62 -70.32
N HIS A 3 34.56 5.85 -69.90
CA HIS A 3 33.51 6.81 -70.33
C HIS A 3 32.25 6.81 -69.44
N ARG A 4 32.05 7.71 -68.44
CA ARG A 4 31.90 9.20 -68.43
C ARG A 4 30.91 9.72 -69.46
N TYR A 5 29.78 10.29 -69.01
CA TYR A 5 29.19 11.63 -69.31
C TYR A 5 28.09 11.89 -68.25
N PHE A 6 28.17 12.84 -67.31
CA PHE A 6 28.09 14.31 -67.32
C PHE A 6 26.67 14.91 -67.43
N THR A 7 26.30 15.66 -66.35
CA THR A 7 25.52 16.93 -66.29
C THR A 7 24.04 16.91 -66.70
N SER A 8 23.11 17.72 -66.16
CA SER A 8 23.07 18.80 -65.16
C SER A 8 21.60 19.23 -65.08
N LEU A 9 21.10 19.69 -63.92
CA LEU A 9 20.54 21.03 -63.69
C LEU A 9 19.59 21.06 -62.47
N ALA A 10 19.77 22.13 -61.72
CA ALA A 10 19.15 22.49 -60.46
C ALA A 10 17.70 22.98 -60.60
N ALA A 11 16.96 22.99 -59.49
CA ALA A 11 16.40 24.21 -58.87
C ALA A 11 15.66 23.85 -57.55
N ILE A 12 16.17 24.30 -56.40
CA ILE A 12 15.71 25.46 -55.59
C ILE A 12 14.41 25.18 -54.81
N GLY A 13 14.52 25.30 -53.47
CA GLY A 13 13.41 25.77 -52.63
C GLY A 13 13.24 25.02 -51.31
N GLY A 14 13.52 25.69 -50.19
CA GLY A 14 13.03 25.23 -48.88
C GLY A 14 13.98 25.48 -47.72
N LEU A 15 14.06 26.73 -47.27
CA LEU A 15 14.54 27.13 -45.95
C LEU A 15 13.51 26.76 -44.87
N ALA A 16 14.00 26.60 -43.64
CA ALA A 16 13.27 26.41 -42.37
C ALA A 16 12.80 24.97 -42.09
N GLY A 17 13.01 24.38 -40.92
CA GLY A 17 13.49 24.86 -39.64
C GLY A 17 13.46 23.69 -38.64
N LEU A 18 14.12 23.88 -37.51
CA LEU A 18 14.13 23.08 -36.27
C LEU A 18 12.94 22.13 -36.07
N LEU A 19 13.22 20.88 -35.66
CA LEU A 19 12.84 20.34 -34.35
C LEU A 19 13.27 18.86 -34.24
N ALA A 20 14.39 18.65 -33.55
CA ALA A 20 14.57 17.43 -32.77
C ALA A 20 13.71 17.59 -31.51
N ALA A 21 12.75 16.70 -31.30
CA ALA A 21 12.05 16.54 -30.03
C ALA A 21 11.65 15.07 -29.90
N GLU A 22 12.44 14.39 -29.07
CA GLU A 22 12.20 13.29 -28.13
C GLU A 22 11.01 12.32 -28.37
N PRO A 23 11.23 11.00 -28.16
CA PRO A 23 10.13 10.05 -28.08
C PRO A 23 9.22 10.40 -26.90
N ALA A 24 7.91 10.47 -27.17
CA ALA A 24 6.87 10.70 -26.19
C ALA A 24 7.05 9.74 -25.01
N ALA A 25 7.21 10.32 -23.82
CA ALA A 25 7.24 9.60 -22.56
C ALA A 25 5.95 8.78 -22.41
N ASP A 26 6.14 7.49 -22.15
CA ASP A 26 5.11 6.61 -21.61
C ASP A 26 4.46 7.30 -20.41
N SER A 27 3.20 7.70 -20.61
CA SER A 27 2.31 8.09 -19.53
C SER A 27 2.09 6.86 -18.66
N VAL A 28 2.89 6.72 -17.60
CA VAL A 28 2.67 5.78 -16.52
C VAL A 28 1.22 5.96 -16.05
N ALA A 29 0.38 4.98 -16.32
CA ALA A 29 -0.96 4.92 -15.76
C ALA A 29 -0.80 4.88 -14.24
N SER A 30 -1.06 6.00 -13.57
CA SER A 30 -1.19 6.02 -12.13
C SER A 30 -2.40 5.17 -11.78
N ASP A 31 -2.14 3.92 -11.39
CA ASP A 31 -3.07 3.03 -10.72
C ASP A 31 -3.55 3.72 -9.44
N THR A 32 -4.56 4.57 -9.60
CA THR A 32 -5.11 5.35 -8.52
C THR A 32 -6.00 4.40 -7.74
N VAL A 33 -5.44 3.85 -6.67
CA VAL A 33 -6.19 3.03 -5.72
C VAL A 33 -7.39 3.85 -5.23
N PRO A 34 -8.64 3.40 -5.44
CA PRO A 34 -9.81 4.10 -4.93
C PRO A 34 -9.70 4.25 -3.41
N GLN A 35 -9.87 5.47 -2.89
CA GLN A 35 -9.99 5.67 -1.44
C GLN A 35 -11.39 5.24 -1.02
N ALA A 36 -11.53 4.58 0.13
CA ALA A 36 -12.80 4.01 0.57
C ALA A 36 -13.93 5.06 0.65
N HIS A 37 -13.60 6.31 0.96
CA HIS A 37 -14.54 7.43 1.06
C HIS A 37 -14.82 8.15 -0.27
N THR A 38 -14.05 7.88 -1.33
CA THR A 38 -14.23 8.48 -2.66
C THR A 38 -14.69 7.49 -3.72
N ALA A 39 -14.90 6.22 -3.36
CA ALA A 39 -15.38 5.18 -4.27
C ALA A 39 -16.73 5.62 -4.90
N PRO A 40 -16.75 5.96 -6.20
CA PRO A 40 -17.94 6.47 -6.83
C PRO A 40 -18.74 5.28 -7.34
N ARG A 41 -19.82 4.88 -6.66
CA ARG A 41 -20.77 3.91 -7.25
C ARG A 41 -22.13 4.00 -6.58
N ALA A 42 -23.14 4.37 -7.37
CA ALA A 42 -24.52 4.07 -7.04
C ALA A 42 -24.64 2.55 -6.79
N GLY A 43 -24.94 2.14 -5.56
CA GLY A 43 -25.19 0.74 -5.19
C GLY A 43 -24.00 -0.08 -4.66
N LEU A 44 -22.80 0.49 -4.49
CA LEU A 44 -21.68 -0.22 -3.84
C LEU A 44 -21.52 0.26 -2.39
N TYR A 45 -21.68 -0.63 -1.42
CA TYR A 45 -21.45 -0.35 0.00
C TYR A 45 -20.06 -0.88 0.37
N VAL A 46 -19.17 0.00 0.84
CA VAL A 46 -17.85 -0.39 1.33
C VAL A 46 -18.00 -0.75 2.80
N ASP A 47 -17.95 -2.05 3.10
CA ASP A 47 -18.01 -2.56 4.48
C ASP A 47 -16.59 -2.98 4.91
N VAL A 48 -16.00 -2.19 5.79
CA VAL A 48 -14.71 -2.50 6.41
C VAL A 48 -14.87 -2.45 7.92
N THR A 49 -14.79 -3.62 8.55
CA THR A 49 -15.08 -3.77 9.97
C THR A 49 -13.80 -3.92 10.80
N VAL A 50 -13.90 -3.58 12.08
CA VAL A 50 -12.85 -3.89 13.07
C VAL A 50 -12.58 -5.40 13.14
N ALA A 51 -13.60 -6.24 12.94
CA ALA A 51 -13.46 -7.69 12.95
C ALA A 51 -12.57 -8.18 11.81
N ASP A 52 -12.70 -7.62 10.60
CA ASP A 52 -11.86 -7.98 9.46
C ASP A 52 -10.43 -7.46 9.63
N ALA A 53 -10.27 -6.24 10.16
CA ALA A 53 -8.96 -5.73 10.53
C ALA A 53 -8.26 -6.64 11.55
N CYS A 54 -8.98 -7.13 12.57
CA CYS A 54 -8.42 -8.04 13.54
C CYS A 54 -8.02 -9.40 12.96
N LYS A 55 -8.77 -9.95 11.98
CA LYS A 55 -8.33 -11.16 11.25
C LYS A 55 -6.99 -10.93 10.55
N ALA A 56 -6.78 -9.74 9.97
CA ALA A 56 -5.52 -9.38 9.34
C ALA A 56 -4.39 -9.13 10.35
N PHE A 57 -4.68 -8.56 11.52
CA PHE A 57 -3.69 -8.30 12.56
C PHE A 57 -3.18 -9.56 13.26
N LEU A 58 -4.05 -10.52 13.55
CA LEU A 58 -3.76 -11.65 14.44
C LEU A 58 -2.49 -12.46 14.07
N PRO A 59 -2.22 -12.78 12.79
CA PRO A 59 -0.98 -13.47 12.42
C PRO A 59 0.28 -12.68 12.77
N GLU A 60 0.28 -11.36 12.54
CA GLU A 60 1.41 -10.48 12.82
C GLU A 60 1.57 -10.21 14.32
N ILE A 61 0.46 -10.03 15.06
CA ILE A 61 0.48 -9.97 16.53
C ILE A 61 1.10 -11.23 17.11
N THR A 62 0.63 -12.41 16.67
CA THR A 62 1.10 -13.69 17.18
C THR A 62 2.60 -13.87 16.94
N ARG A 63 3.05 -13.59 15.71
CA ARG A 63 4.47 -13.71 15.33
C ARG A 63 5.34 -12.70 16.09
N GLY A 64 4.92 -11.44 16.14
CA GLY A 64 5.68 -10.36 16.78
C GLY A 64 5.79 -10.51 18.30
N LEU A 65 4.69 -10.89 18.95
CA LEU A 65 4.68 -11.15 20.39
C LEU A 65 5.48 -12.41 20.76
N ALA A 66 5.44 -13.46 19.93
CA ALA A 66 6.27 -14.65 20.14
C ALA A 66 7.77 -14.31 20.10
N ALA A 67 8.20 -13.41 19.22
CA ALA A 67 9.59 -12.96 19.12
C ALA A 67 10.10 -12.24 20.39
N VAL A 68 9.19 -11.75 21.24
CA VAL A 68 9.52 -11.11 22.52
C VAL A 68 9.09 -11.95 23.73
N GLY A 69 8.91 -13.26 23.53
CA GLY A 69 8.68 -14.25 24.59
C GLY A 69 7.24 -14.38 25.07
N VAL A 70 6.26 -13.86 24.35
CA VAL A 70 4.84 -14.02 24.68
C VAL A 70 4.27 -15.23 23.94
N THR A 71 3.92 -16.27 24.67
CA THR A 71 3.40 -17.53 24.08
C THR A 71 1.89 -17.53 23.87
N LYS A 72 1.16 -16.67 24.59
CA LYS A 72 -0.30 -16.55 24.50
C LYS A 72 -0.69 -15.11 24.17
N PRO A 73 -0.85 -14.76 22.88
CA PRO A 73 -1.27 -13.43 22.50
C PRO A 73 -2.69 -13.11 23.01
N PRO A 74 -3.01 -11.83 23.26
CA PRO A 74 -4.37 -11.44 23.64
C PRO A 74 -5.35 -11.59 22.46
N PRO A 75 -6.67 -11.61 22.72
CA PRO A 75 -7.65 -11.45 21.66
C PRO A 75 -7.48 -10.08 20.96
N CYS A 76 -7.98 -9.95 19.74
CA CYS A 76 -7.99 -8.69 18.99
C CYS A 76 -9.42 -8.14 18.86
N PRO A 77 -9.68 -6.88 19.27
CA PRO A 77 -8.85 -6.10 20.17
C PRO A 77 -8.85 -6.68 21.59
N SER A 78 -7.82 -6.41 22.39
CA SER A 78 -7.87 -6.78 23.81
C SER A 78 -8.71 -5.78 24.61
N ARG A 79 -8.86 -6.03 25.91
CA ARG A 79 -9.53 -5.07 26.82
C ARG A 79 -8.81 -3.73 26.94
N SER A 80 -7.50 -3.68 26.71
CA SER A 80 -6.70 -2.45 26.70
C SER A 80 -6.46 -1.91 25.29
N GLY A 81 -6.87 -2.67 24.26
CA GLY A 81 -6.59 -2.34 22.87
C GLY A 81 -7.47 -1.21 22.35
N VAL A 82 -6.86 -0.31 21.59
CA VAL A 82 -7.56 0.73 20.84
C VAL A 82 -7.34 0.50 19.37
N VAL A 83 -8.44 0.29 18.63
CA VAL A 83 -8.44 0.20 17.17
C VAL A 83 -8.98 1.49 16.59
N VAL A 84 -8.24 2.09 15.67
CA VAL A 84 -8.62 3.29 14.93
C VAL A 84 -8.71 2.95 13.46
N HIS A 85 -9.83 3.32 12.84
CA HIS A 85 -10.00 3.27 11.40
C HIS A 85 -9.73 4.65 10.80
N GLN A 86 -8.86 4.70 9.79
CA GLN A 86 -8.52 5.89 8.99
C GLN A 86 -8.97 5.64 7.54
N PRO A 87 -10.27 5.85 7.22
CA PRO A 87 -10.80 5.60 5.88
C PRO A 87 -10.19 6.48 4.79
N GLU A 88 -9.66 7.65 5.16
CA GLU A 88 -8.94 8.56 4.26
C GLU A 88 -7.56 8.02 3.82
N ARG A 89 -7.02 7.05 4.57
CA ARG A 89 -5.74 6.38 4.29
C ARG A 89 -5.92 4.90 3.95
N ASN A 90 -7.15 4.41 3.88
CA ASN A 90 -7.48 2.99 3.80
C ASN A 90 -6.67 2.16 4.82
N GLN A 91 -6.69 2.57 6.08
CA GLN A 91 -5.80 2.03 7.09
C GLN A 91 -6.54 1.76 8.40
N PHE A 92 -6.16 0.67 9.07
CA PHE A 92 -6.45 0.44 10.47
C PHE A 92 -5.17 0.48 11.29
N PHE A 93 -5.30 0.95 12.51
CA PHE A 93 -4.24 1.00 13.48
C PHE A 93 -4.71 0.46 14.81
N LEU A 94 -3.99 -0.51 15.36
CA LEU A 94 -4.18 -1.06 16.70
C LEU A 94 -3.01 -0.59 17.57
N ARG A 95 -3.32 -0.08 18.77
CA ARG A 95 -2.37 0.01 19.88
C ARG A 95 -2.87 -0.85 21.01
N ASP A 96 -2.00 -1.65 21.60
CA ASP A 96 -2.36 -2.52 22.70
C ASP A 96 -1.15 -2.83 23.58
N SER A 97 -1.39 -3.54 24.67
CA SER A 97 -0.36 -4.04 25.56
C SER A 97 -0.70 -5.43 26.08
N VAL A 98 0.32 -6.24 26.35
CA VAL A 98 0.16 -7.55 26.97
C VAL A 98 1.08 -7.68 28.17
N LYS A 99 0.57 -8.28 29.24
CA LYS A 99 1.39 -8.69 30.38
C LYS A 99 2.10 -10.00 30.03
N ALA A 100 3.40 -10.03 30.22
CA ALA A 100 4.24 -11.19 30.01
C ALA A 100 5.06 -11.48 31.28
N THR A 101 5.36 -12.75 31.52
CA THR A 101 6.28 -13.15 32.58
C THR A 101 7.56 -13.65 31.92
N THR A 102 8.68 -13.00 32.21
CA THR A 102 10.02 -13.39 31.73
C THR A 102 10.91 -13.54 32.95
N ASP A 103 11.54 -14.71 33.13
CA ASP A 103 12.40 -15.02 34.27
C ASP A 103 11.75 -14.77 35.64
N GLY A 104 10.45 -15.08 35.75
CA GLY A 104 9.67 -14.90 36.99
C GLY A 104 9.29 -13.45 37.30
N LYS A 105 9.64 -12.48 36.44
CA LYS A 105 9.24 -11.08 36.59
C LYS A 105 8.13 -10.73 35.61
N GLU A 106 7.12 -10.02 36.09
CA GLU A 106 6.10 -9.44 35.23
C GLU A 106 6.65 -8.23 34.48
N ARG A 107 6.32 -8.15 33.20
CA ARG A 107 6.58 -6.99 32.33
C ARG A 107 5.38 -6.69 31.46
N ILE A 108 5.19 -5.42 31.11
CA ILE A 108 4.19 -4.99 30.15
C ILE A 108 4.90 -4.78 28.81
N ILE A 109 4.38 -5.40 27.76
CA ILE A 109 4.88 -5.26 26.39
C ILE A 109 3.83 -4.46 25.63
N ALA A 110 4.14 -3.21 25.31
CA ALA A 110 3.31 -2.38 24.44
C ALA A 110 3.64 -2.70 22.98
N PHE A 111 2.60 -2.77 22.14
CA PHE A 111 2.76 -3.03 20.72
C PHE A 111 1.72 -2.26 19.89
N SER A 112 2.04 -2.12 18.62
CA SER A 112 1.12 -1.57 17.63
C SER A 112 1.10 -2.42 16.36
N VAL A 113 -0.03 -2.38 15.68
CA VAL A 113 -0.20 -2.99 14.36
C VAL A 113 -0.87 -2.02 13.43
N THR A 114 -0.30 -1.85 12.24
CA THR A 114 -0.89 -1.05 11.18
C THR A 114 -1.25 -1.97 10.02
N ALA A 115 -2.48 -1.91 9.52
CA ALA A 115 -2.89 -2.63 8.32
C ALA A 115 -3.42 -1.66 7.28
N THR A 116 -2.88 -1.73 6.07
CA THR A 116 -3.31 -0.97 4.91
C THR A 116 -4.11 -1.90 3.99
N TYR A 117 -5.18 -1.38 3.40
CA TYR A 117 -6.04 -2.14 2.50
C TYR A 117 -6.34 -1.39 1.20
N ARG A 118 -6.74 -2.17 0.18
CA ARG A 118 -7.44 -1.69 -1.02
C ARG A 118 -8.89 -2.17 -0.95
N ILE A 119 -9.77 -1.55 -1.72
CA ILE A 119 -11.15 -2.03 -1.89
C ILE A 119 -11.25 -2.76 -3.23
N ASP A 120 -11.82 -3.96 -3.21
CA ASP A 120 -12.09 -4.73 -4.42
C ASP A 120 -13.37 -4.26 -5.15
N ASP A 121 -13.68 -4.88 -6.29
CA ASP A 121 -14.86 -4.54 -7.08
C ASP A 121 -16.20 -4.84 -6.37
N SER A 122 -16.17 -5.64 -5.30
CA SER A 122 -17.34 -6.00 -4.48
C SER A 122 -17.48 -5.14 -3.22
N GLY A 123 -16.56 -4.20 -2.97
CA GLY A 123 -16.58 -3.34 -1.79
C GLY A 123 -15.88 -3.94 -0.56
N HIS A 124 -15.15 -5.04 -0.71
CA HIS A 124 -14.44 -5.70 0.39
C HIS A 124 -12.99 -5.24 0.53
N PRO A 125 -12.44 -5.22 1.77
CA PRO A 125 -11.05 -4.90 2.00
C PRO A 125 -10.12 -6.03 1.56
N ILE A 126 -9.15 -5.72 0.70
CA ILE A 126 -7.97 -6.54 0.40
C ILE A 126 -6.79 -5.95 1.15
N TRP A 127 -6.29 -6.66 2.17
CA TRP A 127 -5.14 -6.25 2.97
C TRP A 127 -3.85 -6.34 2.15
N THR A 128 -3.17 -5.21 1.96
CA THR A 128 -1.95 -5.14 1.13
C THR A 128 -0.69 -5.11 1.96
N GLU A 129 -0.77 -4.60 3.19
CA GLU A 129 0.37 -4.52 4.10
C GLU A 129 -0.11 -4.59 5.54
N VAL A 130 0.56 -5.39 6.37
CA VAL A 130 0.33 -5.44 7.81
C VAL A 130 1.68 -5.37 8.52
N GLN A 131 1.89 -4.35 9.35
CA GLN A 131 3.13 -4.11 10.06
C GLN A 131 2.91 -4.22 11.57
N PHE A 132 3.65 -5.11 12.23
CA PHE A 132 3.71 -5.19 13.69
C PHE A 132 4.95 -4.46 14.23
N ARG A 133 4.80 -3.77 15.36
CA ARG A 133 5.92 -3.13 16.09
C ARG A 133 5.73 -3.29 17.59
N CYS A 134 6.78 -3.67 18.31
CA CYS A 134 6.85 -3.52 19.76
C CYS A 134 7.44 -2.14 20.11
N GLU A 135 6.84 -1.45 21.08
CA GLU A 135 7.44 -0.28 21.71
C GLU A 135 8.39 -0.82 22.81
N GLN A 136 9.70 -0.66 22.63
CA GLN A 136 10.74 -1.06 23.60
C GLN A 136 11.10 0.09 24.54
#